data_AF-A0A139M7H8-F1
#
_entry.id   AF-A0A139M7H8-F1
#
_cell.length_a   1.000
_cell.length_b   1.000
_cell.length_c   1.000
_cell.angle_alpha   90.00
_cell.angle_beta   90.00
_cell.angle_gamma   90.00
#
_symmetry.space_group_name_H-M   'P 1'
#
loop_
_entity.id
_entity.type
_entity.pdbx_description
1 polymer ?
#
loop_
_entity_poly.entity_id
_entity_poly.type
_entity_poly.pdbx_seq_one_letter_code
_entity_poly.pdbx_strand_id
1 'polypeptide(L)' 'MKKVLGVVLVWFGRLVLFISFWVWLTTLLAWEIFTNLTAAKLIYPSFFIMLFGLVFLLVGTHIIFKEMKE' A
#
# COMPACT_ATOMS: atom_id res chain seq x y z
N MET A 1 2.19 0.58 24.63
CA MET A 1 2.46 1.54 23.52
C MET A 1 2.73 0.87 22.18
N LYS A 2 3.45 -0.26 22.14
CA LYS A 2 3.74 -1.02 20.90
C LYS A 2 2.48 -1.54 20.18
N LYS A 3 1.47 -1.98 20.92
CA LYS A 3 0.15 -2.34 20.35
C LYS A 3 -0.51 -1.18 19.58
N VAL A 4 -0.43 0.05 20.08
CA VAL A 4 -0.95 1.24 19.39
C VAL A 4 -0.17 1.52 18.11
N LEU A 5 1.16 1.39 18.15
CA LEU A 5 2.03 1.51 16.97
C LEU A 5 1.64 0.47 15.90
N GLY A 6 1.42 -0.79 16.29
CA GLY A 6 0.97 -1.84 15.38
C GLY A 6 -0.36 -1.51 14.71
N VAL A 7 -1.34 -0.99 15.46
CA VAL A 7 -2.65 -0.58 14.91
C VAL A 7 -2.50 0.57 13.91
N VAL A 8 -1.67 1.57 14.22
CA VAL A 8 -1.40 2.70 13.32
C VAL A 8 -0.72 2.23 12.03
N LEU A 9 0.27 1.33 12.13
CA LEU A 9 0.96 0.73 10.99
C LEU A 9 0.01 -0.05 10.08
N VAL A 10 -0.90 -0.84 10.66
CA VAL A 10 -1.93 -1.57 9.89
C VAL A 10 -2.89 -0.60 9.22
N TRP A 11 -3.38 0.41 9.95
CA TRP A 11 -4.31 1.39 9.38
C TRP A 11 -3.68 2.17 8.23
N PHE A 12 -2.45 2.64 8.42
CA PHE A 12 -1.69 3.35 7.39
C PHE A 12 -1.38 2.46 6.18
N GLY A 13 -0.89 1.24 6.42
CA GLY A 13 -0.62 0.25 5.36
C GLY A 13 -1.87 -0.05 4.52
N ARG A 14 -3.03 -0.18 5.17
CA ARG A 14 -4.32 -0.43 4.50
C ARG A 14 -4.78 0.76 3.65
N LEU A 15 -4.58 1.98 4.14
CA LEU A 15 -4.89 3.21 3.41
C LEU A 15 -4.00 3.36 2.17
N VAL A 16 -2.70 3.16 2.34
CA VAL A 16 -1.71 3.22 1.24
C VAL A 16 -2.02 2.17 0.19
N LEU A 17 -2.30 0.91 0.58
CA LEU A 17 -2.70 -0.16 -0.33
C LEU A 17 -3.96 0.21 -1.13
N PHE A 18 -4.98 0.73 -0.45
CA PHE A 18 -6.23 1.07 -1.11
C PHE A 18 -6.04 2.18 -2.15
N ILE A 19 -5.38 3.28 -1.78
CA ILE A 19 -5.16 4.41 -2.69
C ILE A 19 -4.26 3.99 -3.86
N SER A 20 -3.13 3.34 -3.57
CA SER A 20 -2.18 2.92 -4.61
C SER A 20 -2.78 1.91 -5.58
N PHE A 21 -3.61 0.98 -5.11
CA PHE A 21 -4.35 0.05 -5.95
C PHE A 21 -5.28 0.79 -6.92
N TRP A 22 -6.05 1.77 -6.44
CA TRP A 22 -6.94 2.55 -7.30
C TRP A 22 -6.18 3.40 -8.32
N VAL A 23 -5.06 4.02 -7.94
CA VAL A 23 -4.20 4.78 -8.87
C VAL A 23 -3.62 3.85 -9.93
N TRP A 24 -3.10 2.68 -9.51
CA TRP A 24 -2.55 1.69 -10.43
C TRP A 24 -3.62 1.17 -11.41
N LEU A 25 -4.79 0.80 -10.89
CA LEU A 25 -5.91 0.26 -11.69
C LEU A 25 -6.47 1.29 -12.67
N THR A 26 -6.70 2.53 -12.23
CA THR A 26 -7.20 3.60 -13.10
C THR A 26 -6.20 3.96 -14.19
N THR A 27 -4.90 3.94 -13.89
CA THR A 27 -3.87 4.19 -14.89
C THR A 27 -3.76 3.04 -15.91
N LEU A 28 -3.98 1.79 -15.49
CA LEU A 28 -4.07 0.64 -16.41
C LEU A 28 -5.29 0.74 -17.32
N LEU A 29 -6.45 1.10 -16.77
CA LEU A 29 -7.69 1.25 -17.55
C LEU A 29 -7.60 2.43 -18.53
N ALA A 30 -6.89 3.49 -18.16
CA ALA A 30 -6.65 4.65 -19.02
C ALA A 30 -5.40 4.50 -19.91
N TRP A 31 -4.71 3.35 -19.89
CA TRP A 31 -3.45 3.15 -20.62
C TRP A 31 -3.56 3.45 -22.11
N GLU A 32 -4.68 3.10 -22.74
CA GLU A 32 -4.97 3.38 -24.16
C GLU A 32 -5.15 4.89 -24.45
N ILE A 33 -5.42 5.71 -23.43
CA ILE A 33 -5.69 7.15 -23.55
C ILE A 33 -4.43 7.98 -23.26
N PHE A 34 -3.51 7.47 -22.43
CA PHE A 34 -2.27 8.14 -22.08
C PHE A 34 -1.14 7.77 -23.05
N THR A 35 -0.27 8.74 -23.38
CA THR A 35 1.00 8.42 -24.03
C THR A 35 1.77 7.42 -23.18
N ASN A 36 2.23 6.30 -23.76
CA ASN A 36 2.88 5.18 -23.05
C ASN A 36 3.93 5.62 -21.99
N LEU A 37 4.64 6.72 -22.23
CA LEU A 37 5.63 7.29 -21.31
C LEU A 37 5.01 7.89 -20.03
N THR A 38 3.81 8.45 -20.10
CA THR A 38 3.12 9.06 -18.96
C THR A 38 2.44 7.99 -18.11
N ALA A 39 1.81 7.00 -18.73
CA ALA A 39 1.20 5.88 -18.03
C ALA A 39 2.24 5.04 -17.28
N ALA A 40 3.39 4.75 -17.89
CA ALA A 40 4.48 4.03 -17.23
C ALA A 40 5.01 4.77 -15.99
N LYS A 41 5.14 6.10 -16.06
CA LYS A 41 5.58 6.93 -14.93
C LYS A 41 4.62 6.94 -13.74
N LEU A 42 3.36 6.52 -13.92
CA LEU A 42 2.36 6.46 -12.85
C LEU A 42 2.12 5.02 -12.37
N ILE A 43 2.17 4.03 -13.26
CA ILE A 43 1.98 2.61 -12.93
C ILE A 43 3.13 2.04 -12.10
N TYR A 44 4.39 2.30 -12.49
CA TYR A 44 5.52 1.74 -11.75
C TYR A 44 5.59 2.27 -10.30
N PRO A 45 5.52 3.59 -10.04
CA PRO A 45 5.56 4.08 -8.67
C PRO A 45 4.35 3.65 -7.84
N SER A 46 3.14 3.66 -8.42
CA SER A 46 1.94 3.22 -7.70
C SER A 46 2.02 1.74 -7.29
N PHE A 47 2.57 0.88 -8.16
CA PHE A 47 2.81 -0.52 -7.83
C PHE A 47 3.82 -0.69 -6.67
N PHE A 48 4.93 0.05 -6.68
CA PHE A 48 5.90 -0.01 -5.58
C PHE A 48 5.36 0.57 -4.28
N ILE A 49 4.58 1.64 -4.33
CA ILE A 49 3.89 2.21 -3.16
C ILE A 49 2.90 1.19 -2.57
N MET A 50 2.21 0.43 -3.43
CA MET A 50 1.32 -0.67 -3.02
C MET A 50 2.10 -1.76 -2.27
N LEU A 51 3.27 -2.17 -2.77
CA LEU A 51 4.14 -3.12 -2.06
C LEU A 51 4.60 -2.59 -0.70
N PHE A 52 4.95 -1.31 -0.59
CA PHE A 52 5.28 -0.68 0.70
C PHE A 52 4.09 -0.72 1.67
N GLY A 53 2.88 -0.41 1.20
CA GLY A 53 1.65 -0.54 2.00
C GLY A 53 1.44 -1.95 2.53
N LEU A 54 1.73 -2.97 1.73
CA LEU A 54 1.68 -4.38 2.13
C LEU A 54 2.67 -4.68 3.26
N VAL A 55 3.91 -4.21 3.13
CA VAL A 55 4.95 -4.39 4.17
C VAL A 55 4.52 -3.75 5.48
N PHE A 56 3.99 -2.53 5.47
CA PHE A 56 3.49 -1.87 6.69
C PHE A 56 2.35 -2.66 7.35
N LEU A 57 1.48 -3.26 6.55
CA LEU A 57 0.38 -4.09 7.04
C LEU A 57 0.90 -5.39 7.68
N LEU A 58 1.85 -6.07 7.05
CA LEU A 58 2.49 -7.28 7.59
C LEU A 58 3.28 -6.99 8.87
N VAL A 59 4.05 -5.91 8.91
CA VAL A 59 4.82 -5.51 10.10
C VAL A 59 3.87 -5.11 11.24
N GLY A 60 2.85 -4.29 10.94
CA GLY A 60 1.86 -3.88 11.93
C GLY A 60 1.10 -5.07 12.52
N THR A 61 0.65 -6.01 11.69
CA THR A 61 -0.03 -7.23 12.14
C THR A 61 0.89 -8.13 12.97
N HIS A 62 2.15 -8.30 12.58
CA HIS A 62 3.13 -9.08 13.34
C HIS A 62 3.37 -8.47 14.75
N ILE A 63 3.48 -7.14 14.85
CA ILE A 63 3.64 -6.44 16.13
C ILE A 63 2.40 -6.67 17.02
N ILE A 64 1.20 -6.52 16.48
CA ILE A 64 -0.05 -6.76 17.23
C ILE A 64 -0.11 -8.20 17.71
N PHE A 65 0.20 -9.17 16.84
CA PHE A 65 0.11 -10.59 17.16
C PHE A 65 1.12 -11.01 18.25
N LYS A 66 2.32 -10.42 18.24
CA LYS A 66 3.32 -10.63 19.27
C LYS A 66 2.84 -10.10 20.64
N GLU A 67 2.27 -8.91 20.67
CA GLU A 67 1.73 -8.29 21.89
C GLU A 67 0.44 -8.97 22.42
N MET A 68 -0.20 -9.87 21.66
CA MET A 68 -1.33 -10.68 22.16
C MET A 68 -0.89 -12.02 22.74
N LYS A 69 0.37 -12.43 22.52
CA LYS A 69 0.93 -13.70 23.03
C LYS A 69 1.77 -13.52 24.30
N GLU A 70 2.27 -12.31 24.54
CA GLU A 70 2.91 -11.89 25.79
C GLU A 70 1.86 -11.44 26.82
#